data_AF-A0A9Q0JF51-F1
#
_entry.id   AF-A0A9Q0JF51-F1
#
_cell.length_a   1.000
_cell.length_b   1.000
_cell.length_c   1.000
_cell.angle_alpha   90.00
_cell.angle_beta   90.00
_cell.angle_gamma   90.00
#
_symmetry.space_group_name_H-M   'P 1'
#
loop_
_entity.id
_entity.type
_entity.pdbx_description
1 polymer ?
#
loop_
_entity_poly.entity_id
_entity_poly.type
_entity_poly.pdbx_seq_one_letter_code
_entity_poly.pdbx_strand_id
1 'polypeptide(L)'
;LHKNLYNISSIDRIVVCYNRLNESIPFNIGLTLPTIKRPIPKDIERLLRPKALVFAQNQLEDGLSFINSLTNYSHLCRIDIHQNFFTGQIPKSTANLSSYLRFINLGDNPFPLELSISKVCNGCIFNKIYFAA
;
A
#
# COMPACT_ATOMS: atom_id res chain seq x y z
N LEU A 1 14.71 4.50 -8.68
CA LEU A 1 14.06 3.33 -9.32
C LEU A 1 13.86 3.59 -10.83
N HIS A 2 14.34 2.69 -11.70
CA HIS A 2 14.47 2.89 -13.16
C HIS A 2 13.12 2.87 -13.91
N LYS A 3 12.95 3.70 -14.95
CA LYS A 3 11.70 3.89 -15.73
C LYS A 3 11.13 2.64 -16.42
N ASN A 4 11.87 1.54 -16.46
CA ASN A 4 11.48 0.32 -17.19
C ASN A 4 10.60 -0.65 -16.38
N LEU A 5 10.43 -0.42 -15.07
CA LEU A 5 9.47 -1.19 -14.26
C LEU A 5 8.00 -0.89 -14.62
N TYR A 6 7.74 0.27 -15.23
CA TYR A 6 6.39 0.77 -15.49
C TYR A 6 5.74 0.21 -16.78
N ASN A 7 6.42 -0.65 -17.54
CA ASN A 7 5.91 -1.23 -18.80
C ASN A 7 5.56 -2.72 -18.69
N ILE A 8 5.55 -3.30 -17.49
CA ILE A 8 5.17 -4.69 -17.27
C ILE A 8 3.69 -4.70 -16.87
N SER A 9 2.82 -4.77 -17.89
CA SER A 9 1.36 -4.72 -17.74
C SER A 9 0.76 -5.86 -16.88
N SER A 10 1.58 -6.82 -16.47
CA SER A 10 1.22 -7.97 -15.64
C SER A 10 1.68 -7.87 -14.18
N ILE A 11 2.32 -6.79 -13.75
CA ILE A 11 2.72 -6.64 -12.33
C ILE A 11 1.47 -6.47 -11.46
N ASP A 12 1.20 -7.48 -10.65
CA ASP A 12 0.17 -7.43 -9.61
C ASP A 12 0.77 -7.21 -8.21
N ARG A 13 2.04 -7.61 -8.02
CA ARG A 13 2.70 -7.60 -6.71
C ARG A 13 4.08 -6.98 -6.83
N ILE A 14 4.35 -6.00 -5.97
CA ILE A 14 5.70 -5.50 -5.72
C ILE A 14 6.06 -5.94 -4.31
N VAL A 15 7.11 -6.75 -4.21
CA VAL A 15 7.64 -7.24 -2.94
C VAL A 15 9.13 -6.98 -2.93
N VAL A 16 9.55 -6.04 -2.10
CA VAL A 16 10.96 -5.72 -1.87
C VAL A 16 11.17 -5.65 -0.36
N CYS A 17 11.52 -6.79 0.22
CA CYS A 17 11.80 -6.91 1.66
C CYS A 17 13.30 -7.00 1.90
N TYR A 18 13.76 -6.59 3.08
CA TYR A 18 15.14 -6.78 3.53
C TYR A 18 16.17 -6.19 2.57
N ASN A 19 16.01 -4.91 2.24
CA ASN A 19 16.91 -4.19 1.35
C ASN A 19 17.38 -2.89 2.01
N ARG A 20 18.23 -2.15 1.31
CA ARG A 20 18.70 -0.82 1.72
C ARG A 20 18.06 0.28 0.87
N LEU A 21 16.83 0.06 0.41
CA LEU A 21 16.11 1.11 -0.32
C LEU A 21 15.88 2.29 0.62
N ASN A 22 16.22 3.48 0.16
CA ASN A 22 16.07 4.73 0.87
C ASN A 22 15.20 5.69 0.05
N GLU A 23 15.05 6.92 0.53
CA GLU A 23 14.15 7.93 -0.03
C GLU A 23 12.68 7.49 0.05
N SER A 24 11.81 8.08 -0.76
CA SER A 24 10.37 7.86 -0.72
C SER A 24 9.89 6.83 -1.73
N ILE A 25 8.73 6.25 -1.45
CA ILE A 25 7.97 5.53 -2.46
C ILE A 25 7.43 6.58 -3.44
N PRO A 26 7.56 6.39 -4.77
CA PRO A 26 7.01 7.33 -5.74
C PRO A 26 5.52 7.61 -5.46
N PHE A 27 5.17 8.88 -5.25
CA PHE A 27 3.81 9.27 -4.84
C PHE A 27 2.72 8.83 -5.84
N ASN A 28 3.10 8.59 -7.09
CA ASN A 28 2.26 8.17 -8.20
C ASN A 28 2.29 6.65 -8.46
N ILE A 29 2.85 5.84 -7.55
CA ILE A 29 3.03 4.39 -7.75
C ILE A 29 1.72 3.69 -8.16
N GLY A 30 0.59 4.04 -7.54
CA GLY A 30 -0.73 3.49 -7.88
C GLY A 30 -1.27 3.86 -9.27
N LEU A 31 -0.73 4.92 -9.88
CA LEU A 31 -1.06 5.33 -11.26
C LEU A 31 -0.21 4.59 -12.29
N THR A 32 1.03 4.23 -11.90
CA THR A 32 1.98 3.56 -12.79
C THR A 32 1.78 2.05 -12.85
N LEU A 33 1.12 1.48 -11.84
CA LEU A 33 0.84 0.05 -11.82
C LEU A 33 -0.34 -0.31 -12.73
N PRO A 34 -0.38 -1.54 -13.27
CA PRO A 34 -1.47 -1.98 -14.12
C PRO A 34 -2.81 -1.83 -13.40
N THR A 35 -3.62 -0.89 -13.88
CA THR A 35 -5.01 -0.70 -13.45
C THR A 35 -5.93 -1.19 -14.55
N ILE A 36 -6.82 -2.14 -14.23
CA ILE A 36 -7.86 -2.52 -15.17
C ILE A 36 -9.00 -1.53 -14.97
N LYS A 37 -9.12 -0.56 -15.89
CA LYS A 37 -10.12 0.54 -15.84
C LYS A 37 -11.47 0.20 -16.48
N ARG A 38 -11.68 -1.03 -16.95
CA ARG A 38 -12.91 -1.42 -17.65
C ARG A 38 -13.95 -1.92 -16.63
N PRO A 39 -15.26 -1.75 -16.87
CA PRO A 39 -16.28 -2.42 -16.08
C PRO A 39 -16.09 -3.93 -16.23
N ILE A 40 -15.51 -4.54 -15.21
CA ILE A 40 -15.31 -5.98 -15.14
C ILE A 40 -16.59 -6.56 -14.53
N PRO A 41 -17.24 -7.54 -15.19
CA PRO A 41 -18.38 -8.24 -14.59
C PRO A 41 -17.99 -8.80 -13.22
N LYS A 42 -18.84 -8.64 -12.20
CA LYS A 42 -18.58 -9.09 -10.82
C LYS A 42 -18.11 -10.55 -10.73
N ASP A 43 -18.58 -11.41 -11.63
CA ASP A 43 -18.21 -12.83 -11.67
C ASP A 43 -16.76 -13.06 -12.11
N ILE A 44 -16.22 -12.20 -12.97
CA ILE A 44 -14.82 -12.21 -13.41
C ILE A 44 -13.95 -11.39 -12.45
N GLU A 45 -14.55 -10.42 -11.75
CA GLU A 45 -13.89 -9.56 -10.77
C GLU A 45 -13.23 -10.40 -9.66
N ARG A 46 -13.87 -11.48 -9.20
CA ARG A 46 -13.29 -12.40 -8.20
C ARG A 46 -12.09 -13.21 -8.73
N LEU A 47 -11.98 -13.37 -10.05
CA LEU A 47 -10.88 -14.09 -10.69
C LEU A 47 -9.64 -13.22 -10.88
N LEU A 48 -9.75 -11.91 -10.65
CA LEU A 48 -8.63 -10.99 -10.75
C LEU A 48 -7.59 -11.27 -9.68
N ARG A 49 -6.33 -11.15 -10.06
CA ARG A 49 -5.20 -11.45 -9.18
C ARG A 49 -5.12 -10.43 -8.05
N PRO A 50 -5.04 -10.88 -6.79
CA PRO A 50 -4.88 -9.98 -5.65
C PRO A 50 -3.57 -9.21 -5.74
N LYS A 51 -3.65 -7.89 -5.57
CA LYS A 51 -2.50 -7.00 -5.67
C LYS A 51 -1.88 -6.72 -4.31
N ALA A 52 -0.56 -6.58 -4.26
CA ALA A 52 0.17 -6.36 -3.02
C ALA A 52 1.32 -5.38 -3.20
N LEU A 53 1.48 -4.47 -2.22
CA LEU A 53 2.63 -3.58 -2.09
C LEU A 53 3.34 -3.88 -0.78
N VAL A 54 4.54 -4.44 -0.87
CA VAL A 54 5.34 -4.86 0.28
C VAL A 54 6.74 -4.25 0.14
N PHE A 55 7.06 -3.32 1.03
CA PHE A 55 8.34 -2.62 1.11
C PHE A 55 8.99 -2.74 2.50
N ALA A 56 8.55 -3.73 3.27
CA ALA A 56 9.01 -3.96 4.63
C ALA A 56 10.55 -4.03 4.73
N GLN A 57 11.10 -3.62 5.87
CA GLN A 57 12.52 -3.83 6.21
C GLN A 57 13.45 -3.16 5.20
N ASN A 58 13.27 -1.85 5.07
CA ASN A 58 14.10 -0.97 4.26
C ASN A 58 14.44 0.30 5.07
N GLN A 59 14.93 1.33 4.38
CA GLN A 59 15.26 2.65 4.94
C GLN A 59 14.38 3.74 4.28
N LEU A 60 13.15 3.39 3.88
CA LEU A 60 12.25 4.30 3.18
C LEU A 60 11.68 5.35 4.13
N GLU A 61 11.56 6.58 3.65
CA GLU A 61 11.05 7.73 4.40
C GLU A 61 9.98 8.46 3.56
N ASP A 62 8.77 8.58 4.09
CA ASP A 62 7.65 9.30 3.47
C ASP A 62 6.60 9.66 4.54
N GLY A 63 5.77 10.67 4.25
CA GLY A 63 4.58 11.03 5.01
C GLY A 63 3.31 10.27 4.58
N LEU A 64 3.45 9.06 4.02
CA LEU A 64 2.36 8.24 3.45
C LEU A 64 1.63 8.85 2.24
N SER A 65 2.25 9.82 1.55
CA SER A 65 1.62 10.54 0.44
C SER A 65 1.22 9.62 -0.73
N PHE A 66 1.97 8.55 -0.95
CA PHE A 66 1.73 7.55 -2.00
C PHE A 66 0.36 6.85 -1.87
N ILE A 67 -0.22 6.78 -0.67
CA ILE A 67 -1.54 6.16 -0.43
C ILE A 67 -2.63 6.82 -1.27
N ASN A 68 -2.53 8.13 -1.53
CA ASN A 68 -3.49 8.87 -2.36
C ASN A 68 -3.64 8.25 -3.76
N SER A 69 -2.53 7.79 -4.34
CA SER A 69 -2.53 7.14 -5.67
C SER A 69 -3.14 5.73 -5.67
N LEU A 70 -3.28 5.10 -4.51
CA LEU A 70 -3.77 3.72 -4.38
C LEU A 70 -5.29 3.61 -4.30
N THR A 71 -6.01 4.73 -4.17
CA THR A 71 -7.48 4.78 -4.12
C THR A 71 -8.15 4.11 -5.32
N ASN A 72 -7.53 4.23 -6.50
CA ASN A 72 -8.02 3.60 -7.73
C ASN A 72 -7.33 2.26 -8.05
N TYR A 73 -6.52 1.74 -7.14
CA TYR A 73 -5.79 0.49 -7.36
C TYR A 73 -6.65 -0.71 -6.96
N SER A 74 -7.52 -1.12 -7.90
CA SER A 74 -8.45 -2.24 -7.73
C SER A 74 -7.74 -3.55 -7.33
N HIS A 75 -8.41 -4.36 -6.51
CA HIS A 75 -7.94 -5.65 -6.00
C HIS A 75 -6.70 -5.60 -5.11
N LEU A 76 -6.32 -4.40 -4.64
CA LEU A 76 -5.29 -4.25 -3.61
C LEU A 76 -5.75 -4.95 -2.34
N CYS A 77 -5.01 -5.99 -1.94
CA CYS A 77 -5.33 -6.83 -0.79
C CYS A 77 -4.36 -6.65 0.39
N ARG A 78 -3.15 -6.14 0.12
CA ARG A 78 -2.06 -6.03 1.10
C ARG A 78 -1.21 -4.79 0.90
N ILE A 79 -1.00 -4.03 1.98
CA ILE A 79 0.04 -3.00 2.11
C ILE A 79 0.91 -3.40 3.31
N ASP A 80 2.23 -3.43 3.14
CA ASP A 80 3.15 -3.80 4.21
C ASP A 80 4.44 -2.99 4.09
N ILE A 81 4.63 -2.07 5.03
CA ILE A 81 5.74 -1.12 5.06
C ILE A 81 6.48 -1.14 6.40
N HIS A 82 6.32 -2.22 7.19
CA HIS A 82 6.92 -2.28 8.52
C HIS A 82 8.45 -2.18 8.50
N GLN A 83 9.07 -1.74 9.60
CA GLN A 83 10.53 -1.57 9.72
C GLN A 83 11.10 -0.66 8.62
N ASN A 84 10.71 0.61 8.70
CA ASN A 84 11.14 1.70 7.82
C ASN A 84 11.17 3.02 8.62
N PHE A 85 11.29 4.16 7.94
CA PHE A 85 11.27 5.51 8.52
C PHE A 85 10.02 6.31 8.09
N PHE A 86 8.88 5.66 7.88
CA PHE A 86 7.64 6.36 7.56
C PHE A 86 7.17 7.20 8.75
N THR A 87 6.78 8.45 8.45
CA THR A 87 6.28 9.42 9.42
C THR A 87 4.92 9.95 8.96
N GLY A 88 4.40 10.99 9.63
CA GLY A 88 3.18 11.66 9.23
C GLY A 88 1.89 10.96 9.70
N GLN A 89 0.77 11.34 9.09
CA GLN A 89 -0.55 10.88 9.48
C GLN A 89 -1.15 9.99 8.40
N ILE A 90 -2.00 9.04 8.81
CA ILE A 90 -2.77 8.22 7.88
C ILE A 90 -3.68 9.15 7.04
N PRO A 91 -3.48 9.22 5.71
CA PRO A 91 -4.27 10.10 4.85
C PRO A 91 -5.75 9.70 4.87
N LYS A 92 -6.65 10.69 4.75
CA LYS A 92 -8.11 10.44 4.67
C LYS A 92 -8.49 9.52 3.51
N SER A 93 -7.71 9.54 2.43
CA SER A 93 -7.86 8.67 1.26
C SER A 93 -7.72 7.18 1.57
N THR A 94 -7.14 6.81 2.73
CA THR A 94 -7.08 5.42 3.21
C THR A 94 -8.47 4.79 3.33
N ALA A 95 -9.51 5.58 3.61
CA ALA A 95 -10.90 5.13 3.65
C ALA A 95 -11.46 4.75 2.26
N ASN A 96 -10.84 5.24 1.19
CA ASN A 96 -11.23 5.01 -0.20
C ASN A 96 -10.34 3.97 -0.89
N LEU A 97 -9.52 3.22 -0.14
CA LEU A 97 -8.74 2.11 -0.70
C LEU A 97 -9.65 0.95 -1.11
N SER A 98 -9.09 0.02 -1.88
CA SER A 98 -9.84 -1.13 -2.39
C SER A 98 -10.60 -1.87 -1.29
N SER A 99 -11.86 -2.20 -1.54
CA SER A 99 -12.70 -3.03 -0.66
C SER A 99 -12.17 -4.47 -0.49
N TYR A 100 -11.20 -4.88 -1.30
CA TYR A 100 -10.46 -6.14 -1.18
C TYR A 100 -9.28 -6.06 -0.22
N LEU A 101 -8.97 -4.89 0.36
CA LEU A 101 -7.88 -4.73 1.30
C LEU A 101 -8.16 -5.55 2.56
N ARG A 102 -7.20 -6.38 2.95
CA ARG A 102 -7.32 -7.29 4.10
C ARG A 102 -6.17 -7.13 5.09
N PHE A 103 -5.04 -6.62 4.64
CA PHE A 103 -3.82 -6.50 5.45
C PHE A 103 -3.15 -5.14 5.26
N ILE A 104 -2.89 -4.46 6.36
CA ILE A 104 -2.07 -3.25 6.43
C ILE A 104 -1.13 -3.42 7.61
N ASN A 105 0.19 -3.39 7.36
CA ASN A 105 1.19 -3.39 8.41
C ASN A 105 2.08 -2.14 8.30
N LEU A 106 1.99 -1.30 9.33
CA LEU A 106 2.71 -0.03 9.46
C LEU A 106 3.74 -0.10 10.60
N GLY A 107 3.99 -1.28 11.17
CA GLY A 107 4.78 -1.41 12.40
C GLY A 107 6.21 -0.96 12.30
N ASP A 108 6.85 -0.75 13.45
CA ASP A 108 8.28 -0.40 13.54
C ASP A 108 8.64 0.77 12.60
N ASN A 109 7.84 1.83 12.66
CA ASN A 109 8.04 3.08 11.96
C ASN A 109 7.86 4.23 12.96
N PRO A 110 8.57 5.35 12.79
CA PRO A 110 8.52 6.51 13.70
C PRO A 110 7.24 7.36 13.53
N PHE A 111 6.07 6.73 13.58
CA PHE A 111 4.79 7.44 13.52
C PHE A 111 4.54 8.27 14.78
N PRO A 112 3.93 9.47 14.66
CA PRO A 112 3.51 10.25 15.83
C PRO A 112 2.50 9.47 16.69
N LEU A 113 2.56 9.65 18.01
CA LEU A 113 1.69 9.00 19.01
C LEU A 113 0.19 9.18 18.76
N GLU A 114 -0.22 10.19 17.98
CA GLU A 114 -1.62 10.46 17.63
C GLU A 114 -2.13 9.75 16.36
N LEU A 115 -1.42 8.73 15.85
CA LEU A 115 -1.86 8.01 14.66
C LEU A 115 -3.23 7.35 14.93
N SER A 116 -4.31 8.03 14.51
CA SER A 116 -5.69 7.64 14.81
C SER A 116 -6.06 6.37 14.03
N ILE A 117 -5.98 5.23 14.70
CA ILE A 117 -6.29 3.89 14.18
C ILE A 117 -7.73 3.80 13.63
N SER A 118 -8.65 4.64 14.14
CA SER A 118 -10.07 4.67 13.76
C SER A 118 -10.36 5.12 12.32
N LYS A 119 -9.37 5.60 11.56
CA LYS A 119 -9.54 6.06 10.16
C LYS A 119 -9.08 5.06 9.10
N VAL A 120 -8.61 3.89 9.51
CA VAL A 120 -8.05 2.89 8.59
C VAL A 120 -9.16 1.95 8.12
N CYS A 121 -9.51 1.99 6.83
CA CYS A 121 -10.29 0.98 6.07
C CYS A 121 -11.40 0.21 6.85
N ASN A 122 -12.67 0.57 6.62
CA ASN A 122 -13.82 -0.21 7.11
C ASN A 122 -13.79 -1.64 6.53
N GLY A 123 -13.50 -2.64 7.38
CA GLY A 123 -13.53 -4.06 7.01
C GLY A 123 -12.18 -4.71 6.72
N CYS A 124 -11.07 -3.98 6.88
CA CYS A 124 -9.75 -4.61 6.96
C CYS A 124 -9.65 -5.44 8.25
N ILE A 125 -9.08 -6.66 8.20
CA ILE A 125 -8.90 -7.47 9.41
C ILE A 125 -7.75 -6.81 10.20
N PHE A 126 -8.10 -6.05 11.23
CA PHE A 126 -7.18 -5.33 12.13
C PHE A 126 -6.34 -6.25 13.03
N ASN A 127 -6.18 -7.53 12.70
CA ASN A 127 -5.37 -8.47 13.49
C ASN A 127 -3.89 -8.25 13.23
N LYS A 128 -3.36 -7.09 13.66
CA LYS A 128 -1.94 -6.71 13.82
C LYS A 128 -1.57 -5.45 13.03
N ILE A 129 -2.10 -4.29 13.43
CA ILE A 129 -1.27 -3.09 13.39
C ILE A 129 -0.32 -3.24 14.58
N TYR A 130 0.83 -3.88 14.34
CA TYR A 130 1.88 -3.92 15.35
C TYR A 130 2.52 -2.55 15.39
N PHE A 131 2.02 -1.61 16.19
CA PHE A 131 2.93 -0.61 16.71
C PHE A 131 3.77 -1.35 17.74
N ALA A 132 4.97 -1.83 17.38
CA ALA A 132 5.92 -2.12 18.44
C ALA A 132 6.21 -0.77 19.12
N ALA A 133 5.99 -0.76 20.43
CA ALA A 133 6.47 0.29 21.30
C ALA A 133 8.00 0.23 21.39
#